data_AF-A0A2H6K290-F1
#
_entry.id   AF-A0A2H6K290-F1
#
_cell.length_a   1.000
_cell.length_b   1.000
_cell.length_c   1.000
_cell.angle_alpha   90.00
_cell.angle_beta   90.00
_cell.angle_gamma   90.00
#
_symmetry.space_group_name_H-M   'P 1'
#
loop_
_entity.id
_entity.type
_entity.pdbx_description
1 polymer ?
#
loop_
_entity_poly.entity_id
_entity_poly.type
_entity_poly.pdbx_seq_one_letter_code
_entity_poly.pdbx_strand_id
1 'polypeptide(L)'
;MELDLRLAVGQFTIDYSLKPPVIQNQPAVSFTGGRNIFLKGEIQPINYVVGGSTDFPGHGERAVVITGANSGGKTTLLELILQTAVLAQTGFGVPCEKARSTLFQEIYYFGKAKGDDAGAFETLLKTFEGISKTQRKRIILADEIESITEPGAAAKILAGLLDWFKEDENTLIAVVTHLGEDIKEQVGAGVRIDGIEATGLDETHNLIVDRNPTLGMLAKSTPELILDRLSRKADKQGKGLYRAILERFKK
;
A
#
# COMPACT_ATOMS: atom_id res chain seq x y z
N MET A 1 -28.60 -25.19 -3.86
CA MET A 1 -27.74 -24.19 -4.52
C MET A 1 -27.90 -22.78 -3.93
N GLU A 2 -29.10 -22.16 -3.93
CA GLU A 2 -29.26 -20.81 -3.34
C GLU A 2 -29.06 -20.78 -1.81
N LEU A 3 -29.59 -21.79 -1.09
CA LEU A 3 -29.36 -21.94 0.33
C LEU A 3 -27.87 -22.16 0.64
N ASP A 4 -27.19 -23.01 -0.13
CA ASP A 4 -25.76 -23.30 0.04
C ASP A 4 -24.91 -22.04 -0.15
N LEU A 5 -25.24 -21.19 -1.14
CA LEU A 5 -24.58 -19.91 -1.35
C LEU A 5 -24.78 -18.97 -0.15
N ARG A 6 -26.01 -18.84 0.34
CA ARG A 6 -26.31 -17.99 1.50
C ARG A 6 -25.62 -18.49 2.77
N LEU A 7 -25.57 -19.80 3.00
CA LEU A 7 -24.83 -20.41 4.10
C LEU A 7 -23.32 -20.18 3.97
N ALA A 8 -22.77 -20.34 2.77
CA ALA A 8 -21.35 -20.08 2.51
C ALA A 8 -20.98 -18.61 2.75
N VAL A 9 -21.80 -17.67 2.30
CA VAL A 9 -21.61 -16.23 2.57
C VAL A 9 -21.73 -15.94 4.06
N GLY A 10 -22.74 -16.49 4.74
CA GLY A 10 -22.91 -16.31 6.18
C GLY A 10 -21.72 -16.84 6.98
N GLN A 11 -21.24 -18.04 6.64
CA GLN A 11 -20.05 -18.63 7.27
C GLN A 11 -18.81 -17.77 7.01
N PHE A 12 -18.59 -17.34 5.76
CA PHE A 12 -17.49 -16.45 5.38
C PHE A 12 -17.54 -15.12 6.16
N THR A 13 -18.72 -14.53 6.31
CA THR A 13 -18.92 -13.32 7.12
C THR A 13 -18.55 -13.53 8.58
N ILE A 14 -18.89 -14.69 9.16
CA ILE A 14 -18.55 -15.03 10.56
C ILE A 14 -17.05 -15.26 10.71
N ASP A 15 -16.47 -16.11 9.86
CA ASP A 15 -15.07 -16.53 9.93
C ASP A 15 -14.11 -15.33 9.84
N TYR A 16 -14.44 -14.34 9.01
CA TYR A 16 -13.63 -13.14 8.81
C TYR A 16 -14.18 -11.89 9.50
N SER A 17 -15.22 -12.04 10.34
CA SER A 17 -15.86 -10.93 11.07
C SER A 17 -16.23 -9.74 10.17
N LEU A 18 -16.79 -10.03 8.98
CA LEU A 18 -17.08 -9.01 7.98
C LEU A 18 -18.21 -8.10 8.43
N LYS A 19 -18.10 -6.80 8.13
CA LYS A 19 -19.11 -5.79 8.45
C LYS A 19 -19.55 -5.03 7.20
N PRO A 20 -20.82 -4.60 7.11
CA PRO A 20 -21.27 -3.80 5.98
C PRO A 20 -20.51 -2.45 5.94
N PRO A 21 -19.92 -2.08 4.80
CA PRO A 21 -19.32 -0.75 4.63
C PRO A 21 -20.39 0.32 4.36
N VAL A 22 -20.04 1.58 4.57
CA VAL A 22 -20.82 2.71 4.07
C VAL A 22 -20.43 2.97 2.61
N ILE A 23 -21.41 2.93 1.70
CA ILE A 23 -21.18 3.26 0.29
C ILE A 23 -21.36 4.77 0.08
N GLN A 24 -20.38 5.41 -0.56
CA GLN A 24 -20.42 6.85 -0.86
C GLN A 24 -20.13 7.16 -2.32
N ASN A 25 -20.62 8.34 -2.77
CA ASN A 25 -20.55 8.73 -4.18
C ASN A 25 -19.18 9.23 -4.62
N GLN A 26 -18.51 10.05 -3.81
CA GLN A 26 -17.16 10.54 -4.10
C GLN A 26 -16.16 9.40 -3.90
N PRO A 27 -15.21 9.16 -4.84
CA PRO A 27 -14.23 8.10 -4.73
C PRO A 27 -13.49 8.12 -3.40
N ALA A 28 -13.65 7.05 -2.62
CA ALA A 28 -12.80 6.78 -1.48
C ALA A 28 -12.73 5.29 -1.18
N VAL A 29 -11.67 4.90 -0.48
CA VAL A 29 -11.58 3.68 0.32
C VAL A 29 -10.99 4.08 1.66
N SER A 30 -11.75 3.90 2.73
CA SER A 30 -11.26 4.16 4.09
C SER A 30 -11.75 3.07 5.03
N PHE A 31 -10.94 2.75 6.02
CA PHE A 31 -11.29 1.73 7.01
C PHE A 31 -10.56 1.95 8.33
N THR A 32 -11.21 1.53 9.42
CA THR A 32 -10.60 1.40 10.74
C THR A 32 -10.65 -0.05 11.18
N GLY A 33 -9.59 -0.51 11.83
CA GLY A 33 -9.48 -1.90 12.29
C GLY A 33 -9.51 -2.93 11.15
N GLY A 34 -8.98 -2.58 9.97
CA GLY A 34 -8.93 -3.46 8.81
C GLY A 34 -7.93 -4.59 8.99
N ARG A 35 -8.29 -5.81 8.55
CA ARG A 35 -7.43 -7.00 8.59
C ARG A 35 -7.45 -7.69 7.23
N ASN A 36 -6.28 -7.97 6.67
CA ASN A 36 -6.17 -8.69 5.41
C ASN A 36 -6.52 -10.17 5.64
N ILE A 37 -7.52 -10.69 4.93
CA ILE A 37 -8.08 -12.04 5.15
C ILE A 37 -7.12 -13.18 4.78
N PHE A 38 -6.06 -12.89 4.01
CA PHE A 38 -5.06 -13.87 3.61
C PHE A 38 -3.90 -13.99 4.61
N LEU A 39 -3.77 -13.04 5.54
CA LEU A 39 -2.81 -13.15 6.62
C LEU A 39 -3.27 -14.19 7.65
N LYS A 40 -2.30 -14.81 8.33
CA LYS A 40 -2.53 -15.81 9.37
C LYS A 40 -1.88 -15.39 10.68
N GLY A 41 -2.44 -15.86 11.79
CA GLY A 41 -1.94 -15.57 13.13
C GLY A 41 -2.49 -14.25 13.69
N GLU A 42 -1.73 -13.64 14.60
CA GLU A 42 -2.10 -12.36 15.19
C GLU A 42 -1.82 -11.22 14.19
N ILE A 43 -2.87 -10.56 13.71
CA ILE A 43 -2.80 -9.50 12.70
C ILE A 43 -3.07 -8.16 13.39
N GLN A 44 -2.10 -7.25 13.30
CA GLN A 44 -2.29 -5.87 13.72
C GLN A 44 -3.38 -5.20 12.86
N PRO A 45 -4.47 -4.68 13.45
CA PRO A 45 -5.49 -3.95 12.71
C PRO A 45 -4.94 -2.64 12.14
N ILE A 46 -5.37 -2.31 10.92
CA ILE A 46 -4.88 -1.13 10.19
C ILE A 46 -6.00 -0.10 10.01
N ASN A 47 -5.65 1.17 10.17
CA ASN A 47 -6.48 2.31 9.88
C ASN A 47 -5.87 3.04 8.68
N TYR A 48 -6.64 3.24 7.61
CA TYR A 48 -6.12 3.89 6.42
C TYR A 48 -7.21 4.49 5.54
N VAL A 49 -6.82 5.43 4.67
CA VAL A 49 -7.72 6.16 3.78
C VAL A 49 -7.04 6.49 2.45
N VAL A 50 -7.77 6.39 1.36
CA VAL A 50 -7.43 6.98 0.04
C VAL A 50 -8.69 7.69 -0.45
N GLY A 51 -8.60 8.98 -0.79
CA GLY A 51 -9.75 9.83 -1.11
C GLY A 51 -10.49 10.38 0.12
N GLY A 52 -11.59 11.10 -0.10
CA GLY A 52 -12.30 11.83 0.95
C GLY A 52 -13.12 10.93 1.89
N SER A 53 -12.87 10.98 3.19
CA SER A 53 -13.64 10.27 4.21
C SER A 53 -13.89 11.13 5.45
N THR A 54 -15.10 11.06 6.01
CA THR A 54 -15.44 11.73 7.28
C THR A 54 -14.74 11.10 8.48
N ASP A 55 -14.29 9.85 8.36
CA ASP A 55 -13.61 9.14 9.44
C ASP A 55 -12.11 9.53 9.53
N PHE A 56 -11.59 10.21 8.49
CA PHE A 56 -10.21 10.69 8.38
C PHE A 56 -10.19 12.17 7.93
N PRO A 57 -10.64 13.11 8.80
CA PRO A 57 -10.70 14.52 8.45
C PRO A 57 -9.30 15.07 8.12
N GLY A 58 -9.21 15.87 7.06
CA GLY A 58 -7.95 16.45 6.59
C GLY A 58 -7.09 15.55 5.69
N HIS A 59 -7.52 14.31 5.43
CA HIS A 59 -6.78 13.32 4.63
C HIS A 59 -7.58 12.85 3.41
N GLY A 60 -7.95 13.79 2.53
CA GLY A 60 -8.83 13.56 1.37
C GLY A 60 -8.10 13.35 0.03
N GLU A 61 -6.78 13.22 0.04
CA GLU A 61 -5.97 13.12 -1.17
C GLU A 61 -6.29 11.85 -1.96
N ARG A 62 -6.42 12.01 -3.28
CA ARG A 62 -6.72 10.91 -4.21
C ARG A 62 -5.49 10.20 -4.75
N ALA A 63 -4.33 10.86 -4.67
CA ALA A 63 -3.04 10.30 -5.04
C ALA A 63 -2.19 10.11 -3.78
N VAL A 64 -1.84 8.87 -3.48
CA VAL A 64 -1.07 8.51 -2.29
C VAL A 64 0.14 7.64 -2.64
N VAL A 65 1.24 7.87 -1.94
CA VAL A 65 2.48 7.10 -2.04
C VAL A 65 2.77 6.48 -0.69
N ILE A 66 2.92 5.17 -0.64
CA ILE A 66 3.18 4.40 0.58
C ILE A 66 4.65 4.00 0.59
N THR A 67 5.35 4.47 1.62
CA THR A 67 6.81 4.35 1.76
C THR A 67 7.18 3.67 3.08
N GLY A 68 8.45 3.29 3.24
CA GLY A 68 8.99 2.78 4.50
C GLY A 68 9.62 1.40 4.43
N ALA A 69 9.80 0.76 5.59
CA ALA A 69 10.67 -0.41 5.73
C ALA A 69 10.20 -1.64 4.91
N ASN A 70 11.17 -2.41 4.42
CA ASN A 70 10.90 -3.73 3.86
C ASN A 70 10.40 -4.66 4.95
N SER A 71 9.29 -5.36 4.69
CA SER A 71 8.51 -6.14 5.69
C SER A 71 7.63 -5.31 6.64
N GLY A 72 7.46 -4.00 6.40
CA GLY A 72 6.51 -3.17 7.15
C GLY A 72 5.03 -3.38 6.81
N GLY A 73 4.73 -4.22 5.80
CA GLY A 73 3.36 -4.51 5.39
C GLY A 73 2.79 -3.57 4.32
N LYS A 74 3.62 -2.81 3.60
CA LYS A 74 3.19 -1.92 2.50
C LYS A 74 2.34 -2.63 1.44
N THR A 75 2.85 -3.74 0.89
CA THR A 75 2.10 -4.58 -0.07
C THR A 75 0.80 -5.10 0.54
N THR A 76 0.84 -5.59 1.78
CA THR A 76 -0.34 -6.10 2.48
C THR A 76 -1.39 -5.01 2.74
N LEU A 77 -0.96 -3.78 3.01
CA LEU A 77 -1.84 -2.62 3.11
C LEU A 77 -2.50 -2.33 1.76
N LEU A 78 -1.73 -2.34 0.67
CA LEU A 78 -2.27 -2.15 -0.67
C LEU A 78 -3.29 -3.25 -1.03
N GLU A 79 -3.01 -4.49 -0.68
CA GLU A 79 -3.93 -5.62 -0.80
C GLU A 79 -5.18 -5.46 0.08
N LEU A 80 -5.06 -4.87 1.26
CA LEU A 80 -6.20 -4.60 2.14
C LEU A 80 -7.11 -3.50 1.56
N ILE A 81 -6.54 -2.48 0.93
CA ILE A 81 -7.29 -1.47 0.15
C ILE A 81 -8.04 -2.17 -0.99
N LEU A 82 -7.36 -3.04 -1.75
CA LEU A 82 -7.96 -3.84 -2.82
C LEU A 82 -9.11 -4.72 -2.31
N GLN A 83 -8.87 -5.48 -1.24
CA GLN A 83 -9.86 -6.37 -0.63
C GLN A 83 -11.08 -5.58 -0.17
N THR A 84 -10.88 -4.43 0.48
CA THR A 84 -11.99 -3.57 0.93
C THR A 84 -12.81 -3.07 -0.26
N ALA A 85 -12.16 -2.58 -1.32
CA ALA A 85 -12.83 -2.10 -2.52
C ALA A 85 -13.59 -3.21 -3.26
N VAL A 86 -13.02 -4.41 -3.39
CA VAL A 86 -13.68 -5.54 -4.04
C VAL A 86 -14.85 -6.03 -3.20
N LEU A 87 -14.62 -6.35 -1.93
CA LEU A 87 -15.64 -6.93 -1.05
C LEU A 87 -16.81 -5.98 -0.81
N ALA A 88 -16.57 -4.67 -0.70
CA ALA A 88 -17.63 -3.67 -0.55
C ALA A 88 -18.69 -3.73 -1.67
N GLN A 89 -18.28 -4.14 -2.87
CA GLN A 89 -19.14 -4.20 -4.05
C GLN A 89 -19.83 -5.57 -4.21
N THR A 90 -19.35 -6.60 -3.52
CA THR A 90 -19.95 -7.95 -3.52
C THR A 90 -21.18 -8.07 -2.62
N GLY A 91 -21.33 -7.17 -1.65
CA GLY A 91 -22.35 -7.27 -0.61
C GLY A 91 -22.02 -8.24 0.54
N PHE A 92 -20.82 -8.84 0.57
CA PHE A 92 -20.40 -9.78 1.64
C PHE A 92 -19.95 -9.08 2.95
N GLY A 93 -19.81 -7.76 2.91
CA GLY A 93 -19.16 -6.98 3.97
C GLY A 93 -17.64 -6.96 3.80
N VAL A 94 -16.95 -6.18 4.63
CA VAL A 94 -15.50 -5.98 4.57
C VAL A 94 -14.84 -6.35 5.90
N PRO A 95 -13.55 -6.77 5.90
CA PRO A 95 -12.85 -7.24 7.09
C PRO A 95 -12.33 -6.06 7.93
N CYS A 96 -13.24 -5.17 8.34
CA CYS A 96 -12.92 -3.93 9.04
C CYS A 96 -13.95 -3.67 10.15
N GLU A 97 -13.56 -2.91 11.17
CA GLU A 97 -14.51 -2.48 12.20
C GLU A 97 -15.49 -1.42 11.70
N LYS A 98 -14.98 -0.50 10.88
CA LYS A 98 -15.74 0.47 10.09
C LYS A 98 -15.04 0.63 8.75
N ALA A 99 -15.81 0.86 7.70
CA ALA A 99 -15.25 1.17 6.40
C ALA A 99 -16.20 2.02 5.57
N ARG A 100 -15.62 2.81 4.67
CA ARG A 100 -16.33 3.51 3.60
C ARG A 100 -15.68 3.17 2.28
N SER A 101 -16.50 2.94 1.27
CA SER A 101 -15.99 2.66 -0.07
C SER A 101 -16.92 3.23 -1.13
N THR A 102 -16.38 3.46 -2.32
CA THR A 102 -17.15 3.78 -3.52
C THR A 102 -17.32 2.52 -4.36
N LEU A 103 -18.42 2.45 -5.12
CA LEU A 103 -18.54 1.44 -6.16
C LEU A 103 -17.69 1.88 -7.36
N PHE A 104 -16.60 1.15 -7.59
CA PHE A 104 -15.67 1.35 -8.68
C PHE A 104 -16.12 0.58 -9.93
N GLN A 105 -16.09 1.25 -11.07
CA GLN A 105 -16.34 0.62 -12.36
C GLN A 105 -15.09 -0.12 -12.88
N GLU A 106 -13.90 0.31 -12.45
CA GLU A 106 -12.62 -0.27 -12.83
C GLU A 106 -11.70 -0.36 -11.60
N ILE A 107 -11.04 -1.49 -11.41
CA ILE A 107 -10.03 -1.71 -10.37
C ILE A 107 -8.78 -2.23 -11.05
N TYR A 108 -7.68 -1.50 -10.93
CA TYR A 108 -6.39 -1.88 -11.48
C TYR A 108 -5.43 -2.23 -10.34
N TYR A 109 -4.79 -3.40 -10.43
CA TYR A 109 -3.74 -3.83 -9.52
C TYR A 109 -2.51 -4.24 -10.31
N PHE A 110 -1.44 -3.46 -10.18
CA PHE A 110 -0.13 -3.74 -10.75
C PHE A 110 0.77 -4.28 -9.64
N GLY A 111 0.88 -5.61 -9.56
CA GLY A 111 1.75 -6.27 -8.59
C GLY A 111 3.22 -6.21 -9.00
N LYS A 112 4.10 -6.69 -8.12
CA LYS A 112 5.54 -6.80 -8.40
C LYS A 112 5.80 -7.58 -9.68
N ALA A 113 6.60 -7.00 -10.57
CA ALA A 113 7.15 -7.69 -11.72
C ALA A 113 7.93 -8.93 -11.27
N LYS A 114 7.59 -10.12 -11.80
CA LYS A 114 8.32 -11.37 -11.54
C LYS A 114 9.18 -11.71 -12.75
N GLY A 115 10.50 -11.55 -12.64
CA GLY A 115 11.48 -11.88 -13.69
C GLY A 115 11.98 -10.67 -14.49
N ASP A 116 12.62 -10.91 -15.65
CA ASP A 116 13.06 -9.90 -16.62
C ASP A 116 11.87 -9.27 -17.37
N ASP A 117 10.89 -8.76 -16.64
CA ASP A 117 9.68 -8.18 -17.22
C ASP A 117 9.92 -6.73 -17.67
N ALA A 118 10.87 -6.54 -18.59
CA ALA A 118 11.26 -5.23 -19.14
C ALA A 118 10.07 -4.40 -19.67
N GLY A 119 8.91 -5.04 -19.89
CA GLY A 119 7.67 -4.41 -20.32
C GLY A 119 6.68 -4.01 -19.20
N ALA A 120 6.92 -4.32 -17.92
CA ALA A 120 5.96 -4.03 -16.84
C ALA A 120 5.68 -2.52 -16.71
N PHE A 121 6.75 -1.72 -16.74
CA PHE A 121 6.64 -0.26 -16.67
C PHE A 121 5.99 0.33 -17.93
N GLU A 122 6.33 -0.18 -19.11
CA GLU A 122 5.67 0.22 -20.37
C GLU A 122 4.17 -0.14 -20.37
N THR A 123 3.82 -1.31 -19.83
CA THR A 123 2.43 -1.78 -19.70
C THR A 123 1.63 -0.87 -18.76
N LEU A 124 2.24 -0.40 -17.67
CA LEU A 124 1.64 0.61 -16.80
C LEU A 124 1.31 1.87 -17.59
N LEU A 125 2.29 2.41 -18.34
CA LEU A 125 2.11 3.64 -19.12
C LEU A 125 1.00 3.50 -20.17
N LYS A 126 0.99 2.40 -20.93
CA LYS A 126 -0.08 2.09 -21.90
C LYS A 126 -1.45 1.98 -21.22
N THR A 127 -1.50 1.39 -20.04
CA THR A 127 -2.75 1.28 -19.28
C THR A 127 -3.23 2.65 -18.83
N PHE A 128 -2.33 3.51 -18.34
CA PHE A 128 -2.65 4.88 -17.95
C PHE A 128 -3.10 5.75 -19.13
N GLU A 129 -2.54 5.53 -20.32
CA GLU A 129 -3.02 6.16 -21.56
C GLU A 129 -4.45 5.76 -21.91
N GLY A 130 -4.83 4.49 -21.69
CA GLY A 130 -6.21 4.04 -21.89
C GLY A 130 -7.16 4.62 -20.83
N ILE A 131 -6.73 4.63 -19.58
CA ILE A 131 -7.48 5.15 -18.43
C ILE A 131 -7.81 6.63 -18.59
N SER A 132 -6.85 7.45 -19.05
CA SER A 132 -7.02 8.89 -19.21
C SER A 132 -8.08 9.29 -20.25
N LYS A 133 -8.54 8.34 -21.08
CA LYS A 133 -9.54 8.54 -22.14
C LYS A 133 -10.98 8.23 -21.69
N THR A 134 -11.19 7.80 -20.44
CA THR A 134 -12.52 7.44 -19.92
C THR A 134 -12.88 8.24 -18.67
N GLN A 135 -14.17 8.31 -18.34
CA GLN A 135 -14.69 9.04 -17.15
C GLN A 135 -15.30 8.07 -16.13
N ARG A 136 -14.61 6.97 -15.87
CA ARG A 136 -15.08 5.90 -14.97
C ARG A 136 -14.51 6.08 -13.57
N LYS A 137 -15.32 5.79 -12.56
CA LYS A 137 -14.83 5.73 -11.17
C LYS A 137 -13.91 4.55 -11.01
N ARG A 138 -12.67 4.80 -10.61
CA ARG A 138 -11.64 3.76 -10.56
C ARG A 138 -10.68 3.91 -9.40
N ILE A 139 -10.05 2.80 -9.06
CA ILE A 139 -8.91 2.76 -8.15
C ILE A 139 -7.75 2.04 -8.83
N ILE A 140 -6.58 2.67 -8.75
CA ILE A 140 -5.32 2.20 -9.30
C ILE A 140 -4.38 1.91 -8.14
N LEU A 141 -3.91 0.67 -8.07
CA LEU A 141 -3.02 0.20 -7.02
C LEU A 141 -1.75 -0.34 -7.68
N ALA A 142 -0.58 0.16 -7.30
CA ALA A 142 0.70 -0.28 -7.83
C ALA A 142 1.68 -0.66 -6.73
N ASP A 143 2.35 -1.82 -6.86
CA ASP A 143 3.30 -2.36 -5.88
C ASP A 143 4.68 -2.57 -6.51
N GLU A 144 5.64 -1.70 -6.19
CA GLU A 144 7.07 -1.79 -6.54
C GLU A 144 7.33 -2.07 -8.03
N ILE A 145 6.62 -1.36 -8.91
CA ILE A 145 6.66 -1.52 -10.36
C ILE A 145 7.89 -0.86 -11.03
N GLU A 146 8.70 -0.13 -10.26
CA GLU A 146 9.88 0.61 -10.71
C GLU A 146 11.15 -0.25 -10.92
N SER A 147 11.10 -1.55 -10.61
CA SER A 147 12.28 -2.40 -10.42
C SER A 147 13.20 -2.61 -11.64
N ILE A 148 12.83 -2.11 -12.82
CA ILE A 148 13.50 -2.41 -14.11
C ILE A 148 14.01 -1.13 -14.81
N THR A 149 13.75 0.04 -14.24
CA THR A 149 14.12 1.35 -14.81
C THR A 149 15.12 2.10 -13.92
N GLU A 150 15.85 3.06 -14.48
CA GLU A 150 16.68 3.97 -13.70
C GLU A 150 15.84 4.69 -12.63
N PRO A 151 16.20 4.60 -11.33
CA PRO A 151 15.39 5.11 -10.21
C PRO A 151 14.93 6.56 -10.39
N GLY A 152 15.84 7.46 -10.78
CA GLY A 152 15.52 8.88 -10.96
C GLY A 152 14.56 9.14 -12.12
N ALA A 153 14.66 8.36 -13.21
CA ALA A 153 13.72 8.45 -14.32
C ALA A 153 12.34 7.88 -13.93
N ALA A 154 12.33 6.74 -13.24
CA ALA A 154 11.11 6.11 -12.74
C ALA A 154 10.35 7.04 -11.78
N ALA A 155 11.05 7.68 -10.83
CA ALA A 155 10.48 8.62 -9.88
C ALA A 155 9.81 9.81 -10.58
N LYS A 156 10.46 10.41 -11.58
CA LYS A 156 9.89 11.54 -12.36
C LYS A 156 8.62 11.13 -13.10
N ILE A 157 8.63 9.96 -13.71
CA ILE A 157 7.47 9.46 -14.47
C ILE A 157 6.32 9.16 -13.52
N LEU A 158 6.57 8.45 -12.41
CA LEU A 158 5.55 8.19 -11.38
C LEU A 158 5.00 9.48 -10.79
N ALA A 159 5.86 10.46 -10.49
CA ALA A 159 5.44 11.77 -10.02
C ALA A 159 4.50 12.48 -11.00
N GLY A 160 4.84 12.50 -12.30
CA GLY A 160 3.98 13.07 -13.34
C GLY A 160 2.62 12.36 -13.46
N LEU A 161 2.59 11.04 -13.26
CA LEU A 161 1.35 10.26 -13.29
C LEU A 161 0.48 10.53 -12.06
N LEU A 162 1.08 10.64 -10.87
CA LEU A 162 0.39 11.04 -9.65
C LEU A 162 -0.19 12.45 -9.78
N ASP A 163 0.59 13.39 -10.31
CA ASP A 163 0.15 14.77 -10.56
C ASP A 163 -0.95 14.87 -11.62
N TRP A 164 -0.96 13.98 -12.60
CA TRP A 164 -2.05 13.91 -13.57
C TRP A 164 -3.34 13.35 -12.94
N PHE A 165 -3.25 12.19 -12.28
CA PHE A 165 -4.43 11.49 -11.76
C PHE A 165 -5.02 12.13 -10.51
N LYS A 166 -4.24 12.91 -9.73
CA LYS A 166 -4.80 13.63 -8.59
C LYS A 166 -5.87 14.64 -9.02
N GLU A 167 -5.76 15.22 -10.23
CA GLU A 167 -6.71 16.19 -10.78
C GLU A 167 -8.01 15.53 -11.29
N ASP A 168 -8.00 14.22 -11.53
CA ASP A 168 -9.19 13.47 -11.90
C ASP A 168 -10.03 13.11 -10.66
N GLU A 169 -11.19 13.74 -10.51
CA GLU A 169 -12.11 13.51 -9.40
C GLU A 169 -12.65 12.07 -9.32
N ASN A 170 -12.59 11.31 -10.42
CA ASN A 170 -13.08 9.93 -10.51
C ASN A 170 -12.03 8.88 -10.19
N THR A 171 -10.75 9.27 -10.05
CA THR A 171 -9.64 8.32 -9.94
C THR A 171 -8.99 8.40 -8.56
N LEU A 172 -8.80 7.23 -7.95
CA LEU A 172 -7.89 7.04 -6.82
C LEU A 172 -6.63 6.33 -7.32
N ILE A 173 -5.46 6.76 -6.85
CA ILE A 173 -4.19 6.10 -7.11
C ILE A 173 -3.39 5.93 -5.82
N ALA A 174 -2.97 4.70 -5.54
CA ALA A 174 -2.09 4.36 -4.42
C ALA A 174 -0.89 3.57 -4.94
N VAL A 175 0.32 4.05 -4.63
CA VAL A 175 1.57 3.45 -5.11
C VAL A 175 2.45 3.07 -3.91
N VAL A 176 2.84 1.82 -3.81
CA VAL A 176 3.91 1.35 -2.92
C VAL A 176 5.22 1.39 -3.68
N THR A 177 6.24 2.04 -3.11
CA THR A 177 7.53 2.24 -3.79
C THR A 177 8.67 2.45 -2.79
N HIS A 178 9.89 2.15 -3.23
CA HIS A 178 11.12 2.52 -2.50
C HIS A 178 11.64 3.91 -2.89
N LEU A 179 11.07 4.53 -3.93
CA LEU A 179 11.48 5.84 -4.48
C LEU A 179 10.80 7.02 -3.77
N GLY A 180 10.41 6.85 -2.51
CA GLY A 180 9.60 7.84 -1.78
C GLY A 180 10.26 9.21 -1.67
N GLU A 181 11.57 9.26 -1.42
CA GLU A 181 12.36 10.51 -1.37
C GLU A 181 12.38 11.18 -2.75
N ASP A 182 12.74 10.44 -3.79
CA ASP A 182 12.81 10.96 -5.17
C ASP A 182 11.44 11.47 -5.64
N ILE A 183 10.36 10.73 -5.38
CA ILE A 183 9.01 11.15 -5.76
C ILE A 183 8.60 12.41 -5.00
N LYS A 184 8.91 12.51 -3.70
CA LYS A 184 8.60 13.70 -2.89
C LYS A 184 9.19 14.99 -3.46
N GLU A 185 10.39 14.91 -4.03
CA GLU A 185 11.06 16.06 -4.64
C GLU A 185 10.45 16.47 -5.99
N GLN A 186 9.70 15.58 -6.65
CA GLN A 186 9.17 15.79 -8.00
C GLN A 186 7.67 16.09 -8.02
N VAL A 187 6.89 15.60 -7.04
CA VAL A 187 5.42 15.77 -7.03
C VAL A 187 4.97 17.16 -6.58
N GLY A 188 3.89 17.65 -7.19
CA GLY A 188 3.22 18.86 -6.73
C GLY A 188 2.38 18.65 -5.47
N ALA A 189 1.81 19.75 -4.94
CA ALA A 189 0.86 19.69 -3.83
C ALA A 189 -0.35 18.80 -4.15
N GLY A 190 -0.92 18.12 -3.14
CA GLY A 190 -2.09 17.25 -3.30
C GLY A 190 -1.76 15.77 -3.55
N VAL A 191 -0.49 15.41 -3.64
CA VAL A 191 -0.03 14.02 -3.48
C VAL A 191 0.38 13.80 -2.04
N ARG A 192 -0.22 12.81 -1.36
CA ARG A 192 0.11 12.46 0.02
C ARG A 192 1.16 11.36 0.05
N ILE A 193 2.18 11.49 0.89
CA ILE A 193 3.17 10.44 1.12
C ILE A 193 3.01 9.92 2.53
N ASP A 194 2.76 8.63 2.67
CA ASP A 194 2.50 7.96 3.93
C ASP A 194 3.63 6.99 4.26
N GLY A 195 3.96 6.90 5.53
CA GLY A 195 5.18 6.25 6.00
C GLY A 195 4.93 5.14 6.99
N ILE A 196 5.53 3.97 6.76
CA ILE A 196 5.58 2.85 7.71
C ILE A 196 7.01 2.67 8.20
N GLU A 197 7.29 3.12 9.42
CA GLU A 197 8.65 3.09 10.00
C GLU A 197 8.86 1.91 10.95
N ALA A 198 10.06 1.32 10.88
CA ALA A 198 10.53 0.40 11.89
C ALA A 198 11.26 1.19 12.99
N THR A 199 10.89 0.98 14.24
CA THR A 199 11.48 1.69 15.39
C THR A 199 12.67 0.96 16.00
N GLY A 200 12.83 -0.33 15.70
CA GLY A 200 13.97 -1.10 16.23
C GLY A 200 13.84 -2.61 16.06
N LEU A 201 14.55 -3.33 16.92
CA LEU A 201 14.49 -4.78 17.04
C LEU A 201 14.02 -5.17 18.45
N ASP A 202 13.15 -6.17 18.55
CA ASP A 202 12.74 -6.74 19.83
C ASP A 202 13.80 -7.71 20.40
N GLU A 203 13.51 -8.27 21.58
CA GLU A 203 14.38 -9.21 22.29
C GLU A 203 14.70 -10.48 21.48
N THR A 204 13.81 -10.84 20.56
CA THR A 204 13.97 -11.99 19.65
C THR A 204 14.63 -11.61 18.33
N HIS A 205 15.07 -10.36 18.19
CA HIS A 205 15.66 -9.76 17.00
C HIS A 205 14.70 -9.59 15.83
N ASN A 206 13.39 -9.58 16.08
CA ASN A 206 12.39 -9.25 15.08
C ASN A 206 12.17 -7.72 15.00
N LEU A 207 11.67 -7.25 13.87
CA LEU A 207 11.55 -5.82 13.55
C LEU A 207 10.32 -5.33 14.29
N ILE A 208 10.51 -4.30 15.11
CA ILE A 208 9.40 -3.59 15.74
C ILE A 208 8.91 -2.57 14.71
N VAL A 209 7.73 -2.83 14.18
CA VAL A 209 7.09 -1.97 13.17
C VAL A 209 5.65 -1.75 13.60
N ASP A 210 5.28 -0.48 13.77
CA ASP A 210 3.87 -0.11 13.74
C ASP A 210 3.44 -0.10 12.27
N ARG A 211 2.54 -1.01 11.90
CA ARG A 211 2.08 -1.17 10.52
C ARG A 211 1.02 -0.14 10.14
N ASN A 212 0.52 0.66 11.07
CA ASN A 212 -0.34 1.80 10.74
C ASN A 212 0.51 2.91 10.12
N PRO A 213 0.25 3.31 8.87
CA PRO A 213 1.03 4.37 8.25
C PRO A 213 0.79 5.71 8.94
N THR A 214 1.85 6.48 9.13
CA THR A 214 1.74 7.89 9.48
C THR A 214 1.40 8.67 8.21
N LEU A 215 0.18 9.21 8.17
CA LEU A 215 -0.32 9.92 6.99
C LEU A 215 0.43 11.23 6.76
N GLY A 216 0.85 11.51 5.53
CA GLY A 216 1.58 12.72 5.16
C GLY A 216 3.04 12.78 5.64
N MET A 217 3.56 11.69 6.20
CA MET A 217 4.95 11.58 6.62
C MET A 217 5.70 10.56 5.78
N LEU A 218 6.79 10.98 5.16
CA LEU A 218 7.72 10.09 4.47
C LEU A 218 8.42 9.18 5.50
N ALA A 219 8.39 7.87 5.27
CA ALA A 219 9.21 6.91 6.02
C ALA A 219 10.47 6.54 5.26
N LYS A 220 11.59 6.46 5.97
CA LYS A 220 12.86 5.99 5.40
C LYS A 220 12.98 4.48 5.47
N SER A 221 13.68 3.90 4.50
CA SER A 221 14.16 2.53 4.63
C SER A 221 15.18 2.46 5.77
N THR A 222 15.09 1.44 6.62
CA THR A 222 16.01 1.20 7.75
C THR A 222 16.86 -0.05 7.53
N PRO A 223 17.71 -0.09 6.49
CA PRO A 223 18.56 -1.26 6.19
C PRO A 223 19.52 -1.59 7.34
N GLU A 224 19.87 -0.61 8.19
CA GLU A 224 20.73 -0.77 9.36
C GLU A 224 20.11 -1.76 10.36
N LEU A 225 18.79 -1.78 10.52
CA LEU A 225 18.11 -2.72 11.41
C LEU A 225 18.19 -4.15 10.88
N ILE A 226 18.16 -4.33 9.56
CA ILE A 226 18.34 -5.65 8.93
C ILE A 226 19.78 -6.12 9.14
N LEU A 227 20.75 -5.25 8.93
CA LEU A 227 22.16 -5.55 9.16
C LEU A 227 22.46 -5.88 10.63
N ASP A 228 21.86 -5.15 11.57
CA ASP A 228 22.00 -5.46 13.00
C ASP A 228 21.38 -6.83 13.35
N ARG A 229 20.19 -7.14 12.83
CA ARG A 229 19.58 -8.47 13.00
C ARG A 229 20.50 -9.58 12.47
N LEU A 230 21.03 -9.42 11.25
CA LEU A 230 21.91 -10.41 10.62
C LEU A 230 23.21 -10.56 11.41
N SER A 231 23.80 -9.45 11.86
CA SER A 231 25.00 -9.41 12.71
C SER A 231 24.81 -10.23 13.99
N ARG A 232 23.68 -10.07 14.68
CA ARG A 232 23.43 -10.78 15.95
C ARG A 232 23.27 -12.29 15.78
N LYS A 233 22.78 -12.75 14.62
CA LYS A 233 22.60 -14.18 14.28
C LYS A 233 23.83 -14.83 13.62
N ALA A 234 24.80 -14.04 13.17
CA ALA A 234 25.96 -14.53 12.44
C ALA A 234 27.08 -15.08 13.34
N ASP A 235 27.94 -15.90 12.75
CA ASP A 235 29.20 -16.33 13.34
C ASP A 235 30.23 -15.18 13.44
N LYS A 236 31.43 -15.46 13.94
CA LYS A 236 32.46 -14.43 14.18
C LYS A 236 32.86 -13.71 12.88
N GLN A 237 32.91 -14.41 11.76
CA GLN A 237 33.30 -13.86 10.46
C GLN A 237 32.18 -13.00 9.86
N GLY A 238 30.93 -13.49 9.89
CA GLY A 238 29.76 -12.73 9.44
C GLY A 238 29.52 -11.48 10.27
N LYS A 239 29.72 -11.54 11.60
CA LYS A 239 29.69 -10.35 12.48
C LYS A 239 30.67 -9.27 12.06
N GLY A 240 31.87 -9.66 11.64
CA GLY A 240 32.88 -8.73 11.11
C GLY A 240 32.40 -8.02 9.84
N LEU A 241 31.84 -8.77 8.89
CA LEU A 241 31.29 -8.23 7.65
C LEU A 241 30.14 -7.24 7.91
N TYR A 242 29.12 -7.64 8.67
CA TYR A 242 27.95 -6.79 8.90
C TYR A 242 28.29 -5.51 9.66
N ARG A 243 29.22 -5.56 10.62
CA ARG A 243 29.72 -4.36 11.32
C ARG A 243 30.45 -3.40 10.37
N ALA A 244 31.32 -3.92 9.49
CA ALA A 244 32.03 -3.09 8.52
C ALA A 244 31.06 -2.40 7.53
N ILE A 245 29.96 -3.06 7.16
CA ILE A 245 28.90 -2.44 6.33
C ILE A 245 28.15 -1.37 7.12
N LEU A 246 27.76 -1.64 8.37
CA LEU A 246 27.06 -0.68 9.24
C LEU A 246 27.86 0.62 9.46
N GLU A 247 29.18 0.56 9.49
CA GLU A 247 30.01 1.76 9.61
C GLU A 247 29.88 2.72 8.42
N ARG A 248 29.49 2.23 7.23
CA ARG A 248 29.26 3.09 6.06
C ARG A 248 27.99 3.93 6.16
N PHE A 249 27.02 3.53 6.97
CA PHE A 249 25.77 4.27 7.19
C PHE A 249 25.91 5.40 8.22
N LYS A 250 27.06 5.52 8.90
CA LYS A 250 27.34 6.55 9.90
C LYS A 250 28.14 7.76 9.36
N LYS A 251 28.48 7.75 8.07
CA LYS A 251 29.17 8.83 7.37
C LYS A 251 28.18 9.66 6.56
#